data_AF-A0AAU4B450-F1
#
_entry.id   AF-A0AAU4B450-F1
#
_cell.length_a   1.000
_cell.length_b   1.000
_cell.length_c   1.000
_cell.angle_alpha   90.00
_cell.angle_beta   90.00
_cell.angle_gamma   90.00
#
_symmetry.space_group_name_H-M   'P 1'
#
loop_
_entity.id
_entity.type
_entity.pdbx_description
1 polymer ?
#
loop_
_entity_poly.entity_id
_entity_poly.type
_entity_poly.pdbx_seq_one_letter_code
_entity_poly.pdbx_strand_id
1 'polypeptide(L)' 'MASRGKPDLSWAGSHQLGPDLAGAVPANLTLLEPPAAGKNGTVHLRYGLADGTPATGDMSAPGRGVGNDA' A
#
# COMPACT_ATOMS: atom_id res chain seq x y z
N MET A 1 11.04 9.58 -24.46
CA MET A 1 11.23 10.75 -23.56
C MET A 1 10.00 10.84 -22.67
N ALA A 2 10.13 10.78 -21.35
CA ALA A 2 9.00 10.91 -20.41
C ALA A 2 9.22 12.16 -19.54
N SER A 3 8.23 13.04 -19.49
CA SER A 3 8.29 14.32 -18.77
C SER A 3 7.95 14.13 -17.29
N ARG A 4 8.75 14.72 -16.39
CA ARG A 4 8.52 14.75 -14.92
C ARG A 4 7.62 15.92 -14.52
N GLY A 5 6.39 15.98 -15.04
CA GLY A 5 5.41 16.98 -14.60
C GLY A 5 4.91 16.67 -13.19
N LYS A 6 4.70 17.69 -12.34
CA LYS A 6 3.99 17.52 -11.07
C LYS A 6 2.55 17.09 -11.40
N PRO A 7 2.12 15.87 -11.05
CA PRO A 7 0.79 15.39 -11.41
C PRO A 7 -0.26 16.24 -10.71
N ASP A 8 -1.26 16.69 -11.45
CA ASP A 8 -2.46 17.26 -10.86
C ASP A 8 -3.27 16.13 -10.23
N LEU A 9 -3.40 16.15 -8.90
CA LEU A 9 -4.09 15.15 -8.09
C LEU A 9 -5.53 15.59 -7.76
N SER A 10 -6.20 16.28 -8.68
CA SER A 10 -7.51 16.90 -8.49
C SER A 10 -8.70 15.93 -8.47
N TRP A 11 -8.49 14.65 -8.16
CA TRP A 11 -9.59 13.69 -8.02
C TRP A 11 -10.62 14.22 -7.02
N ALA A 12 -11.91 14.18 -7.36
CA ALA A 12 -12.96 14.78 -6.54
C ALA A 12 -12.96 14.16 -5.12
N GLY A 13 -12.94 15.02 -4.08
CA GLY A 13 -12.69 14.61 -2.69
C GLY A 13 -11.21 14.65 -2.27
N SER A 14 -10.36 15.01 -3.24
CA SER A 14 -8.93 15.32 -3.23
C SER A 14 -8.38 16.21 -2.13
N HIS A 15 -7.72 15.69 -1.10
CA HIS A 15 -6.76 16.50 -0.36
C HIS A 15 -5.41 15.81 -0.24
N GLN A 16 -4.38 16.41 -0.85
CA GLN A 16 -3.00 16.04 -0.59
C GLN A 16 -2.68 16.40 0.86
N LEU A 17 -2.52 15.37 1.69
CA LEU A 17 -1.99 15.55 3.04
C LEU A 17 -0.57 16.14 2.96
N GLY A 18 -0.28 17.07 3.86
CA GLY A 18 0.89 17.95 3.80
C GLY A 18 2.26 17.24 3.84
N PRO A 19 3.36 18.00 3.63
CA PRO A 19 4.73 17.47 3.64
C PRO A 19 5.18 16.92 5.00
N ASP A 20 4.41 17.18 6.05
CA ASP A 20 4.63 16.81 7.44
C ASP A 20 4.28 15.34 7.76
N LEU A 21 3.63 14.63 6.83
CA LEU A 21 3.38 13.19 6.93
C LEU A 21 4.65 12.32 7.02
N ALA A 22 5.84 12.88 6.72
CA ALA A 22 7.11 12.14 6.74
C ALA A 22 7.49 11.55 8.12
N GLY A 23 6.77 11.89 9.19
CA GLY A 23 7.04 11.39 10.55
C GLY A 23 6.41 10.03 10.89
N ALA A 24 5.48 9.50 10.10
CA ALA A 24 4.88 8.20 10.37
C ALA A 24 5.79 7.06 9.91
N VAL A 25 6.28 6.23 10.83
CA VAL A 25 7.08 5.04 10.51
C VAL A 25 6.15 3.85 10.27
N PRO A 26 6.19 3.20 9.10
CA PRO A 26 5.39 2.00 8.84
C PRO A 26 5.89 0.81 9.67
N ALA A 27 4.97 -0.07 10.07
CA ALA A 27 5.25 -1.20 10.95
C ALA A 27 5.00 -2.55 10.26
N ASN A 28 5.83 -3.54 10.56
CA ASN A 28 5.57 -4.93 10.17
C ASN A 28 4.48 -5.53 11.08
N LEU A 29 3.66 -6.44 10.55
CA LEU A 29 2.60 -7.11 11.30
C LEU A 29 2.68 -8.63 11.09
N THR A 30 2.40 -9.41 12.14
CA THR A 30 2.24 -10.87 12.07
C THR A 30 0.79 -11.24 12.29
N LEU A 31 0.26 -12.15 11.47
CA LEU A 31 -1.07 -12.71 11.68
C LEU A 31 -1.04 -13.69 12.87
N LEU A 32 -1.80 -13.37 13.92
CA LEU A 32 -1.78 -14.11 15.18
C LEU A 32 -2.76 -15.29 15.17
N GLU A 33 -3.82 -15.20 14.37
CA GLU A 33 -4.86 -16.22 14.28
C GLU A 33 -5.30 -16.45 12.83
N PRO A 34 -5.78 -17.66 12.49
CA PRO A 34 -6.34 -17.93 11.18
C PRO A 34 -7.47 -16.94 10.81
N PRO A 35 -7.59 -16.54 9.53
CA PRO A 35 -8.67 -15.67 9.09
C PRO A 35 -10.04 -16.27 9.39
N ALA A 36 -10.93 -15.50 10.03
CA ALA A 36 -12.30 -15.92 10.29
C ALA A 36 -13.24 -15.37 9.22
N ALA A 37 -13.87 -16.24 8.44
CA ALA A 37 -14.86 -15.88 7.42
C ALA A 37 -16.26 -15.73 8.03
N GLY A 38 -16.92 -14.60 7.73
CA GLY A 38 -18.28 -14.29 8.12
C GLY A 38 -19.30 -14.64 7.02
N LYS A 39 -20.58 -14.71 7.41
CA LYS A 39 -21.70 -15.17 6.56
C LYS A 39 -21.87 -14.43 5.21
N ASN A 40 -21.34 -13.22 5.07
CA ASN A 40 -21.45 -12.39 3.88
C ASN A 40 -20.08 -12.15 3.20
N GLY A 41 -19.11 -13.03 3.44
CA GLY A 41 -17.75 -12.88 2.87
C GLY A 41 -16.86 -11.86 3.61
N THR A 42 -17.31 -11.31 4.73
CA THR A 42 -16.44 -10.49 5.60
C THR A 42 -15.33 -11.35 6.18
N VAL A 43 -14.08 -10.88 6.14
CA VAL A 43 -12.93 -11.59 6.72
C VAL A 43 -12.40 -10.81 7.91
N HIS A 44 -12.34 -11.45 9.08
CA HIS A 44 -11.71 -10.88 10.27
C HIS A 44 -10.29 -11.42 10.42
N LEU A 45 -9.34 -10.49 10.59
CA LEU A 45 -7.90 -10.77 10.70
C LEU A 45 -7.41 -10.17 12.01
N ARG A 46 -6.61 -10.94 12.77
CA ARG A 46 -6.03 -10.49 14.04
C ARG A 46 -4.53 -10.41 13.91
N TYR A 47 -4.01 -9.19 13.99
CA TYR A 47 -2.59 -8.89 13.80
C TYR A 47 -1.94 -8.45 15.11
N GLY A 48 -0.65 -8.80 15.25
CA GLY A 48 0.26 -8.26 16.24
C GLY A 48 1.37 -7.48 15.57
N LEU A 49 2.01 -6.58 16.33
CA LEU A 49 3.21 -5.87 15.87
C LEU A 49 4.35 -6.86 15.69
N ALA A 50 5.03 -6.77 14.54
CA ALA A 50 6.24 -7.51 14.25
C ALA A 50 7.44 -6.57 14.16
N ASP A 51 8.62 -7.10 14.38
CA ASP A 51 9.85 -6.33 14.37
C ASP A 51 10.23 -5.83 12.96
N GLY A 52 11.03 -4.77 12.93
CA GLY A 52 11.61 -4.20 11.73
C GLY A 52 10.73 -3.18 11.01
N THR A 53 11.30 -2.59 9.96
CA THR A 53 10.62 -1.64 9.08
C THR A 53 10.26 -2.33 7.77
N PRO A 54 9.02 -2.21 7.27
CA PRO A 54 8.64 -2.76 5.97
C PRO A 54 9.54 -2.21 4.86
N ALA A 55 10.00 -3.10 3.97
CA ALA A 55 10.68 -2.67 2.76
C ALA A 55 9.70 -1.94 1.85
N THR A 56 10.09 -0.78 1.32
CA THR A 56 9.32 -0.09 0.28
C THR A 56 9.67 -0.69 -1.07
N GLY A 57 8.67 -1.15 -1.82
CA GLY A 57 8.88 -1.67 -3.18
C GLY A 57 9.32 -0.55 -4.14
N ASP A 58 10.29 -0.83 -5.00
CA ASP A 58 10.67 0.09 -6.08
C ASP A 58 9.65 0.03 -7.22
N MET A 59 8.82 1.07 -7.29
CA MET A 59 7.80 1.23 -8.32
C MET A 59 8.36 1.58 -9.71
N SER A 60 9.67 1.84 -9.84
CA SER A 60 10.36 2.04 -11.12
C SER A 60 10.83 0.74 -11.77
N ALA A 61 10.69 -0.40 -11.07
CA ALA A 61 11.10 -1.70 -11.57
C ALA A 61 10.37 -2.07 -12.87
N PRO A 62 11.07 -2.61 -13.89
CA PRO A 62 10.51 -2.88 -15.22
C PRO A 62 9.32 -3.84 -15.26
N GLY A 63 9.16 -4.68 -14.23
CA GLY A 63 8.14 -5.75 -14.17
C GLY A 63 6.79 -5.33 -13.61
N ARG A 64 6.42 -4.04 -13.66
CA ARG A 64 5.15 -3.54 -13.12
C ARG A 64 3.95 -3.94 -13.99
N GLY A 65 3.58 -5.23 -13.97
CA GLY A 65 2.26 -5.72 -14.37
C GLY A 65 1.89 -5.60 -15.85
N VAL A 66 2.84 -5.80 -16.79
CA VAL A 66 2.46 -6.07 -18.19
C VAL A 66 2.10 -7.55 -18.31
N GLY A 67 0.81 -7.85 -18.41
CA GLY A 67 0.32 -9.19 -18.70
C GLY A 67 0.87 -9.67 -20.04
N ASN A 68 1.44 -10.87 -20.06
CA ASN A 68 1.77 -11.58 -21.29
C ASN A 68 0.47 -12.14 -21.87
N ASP A 69 -0.28 -11.31 -22.60
CA ASP A 69 -1.25 -11.80 -23.57
C ASP A 69 -0.47 -12.32 -24.78
N ALA A 70 -0.37 -13.64 -24.89
CA ALA A 70 0.06 -14.37 -26.07
C ALA A 70 -0.92 -15.51 -26.32
#